data_AF-A0A7S9L0E6-F1
#
_entry.id   AF-A0A7S9L0E6-F1
#
_cell.length_a   1.000
_cell.length_b   1.000
_cell.length_c   1.000
_cell.angle_alpha   90.00
_cell.angle_beta   90.00
_cell.angle_gamma   90.00
#
_symmetry.space_group_name_H-M   'P 1'
#
loop_
_entity.id
_entity.type
_entity.pdbx_description
1 polymer ?
#
loop_
_entity_poly.entity_id
_entity_poly.type
_entity_poly.pdbx_seq_one_letter_code
_entity_poly.pdbx_strand_id
1 'polypeptide(L)'
;MKITGTHIRTLNTGDKVLILLAENKEEQKKLHHYLLIDAYQFKQDVAEDIPKVDFISAGYKDEDDKIIYDRNLIEIPKWFEKN
;
A
#
# COMPACT_ATOMS: atom_id res chain seq x y z
N MET A 1 7.23 1.17 13.39
CA MET A 1 6.81 1.29 11.98
C MET A 1 7.47 2.48 11.34
N LYS A 2 8.54 2.21 10.59
CA LYS A 2 9.20 3.20 9.75
C LYS A 2 8.99 2.77 8.29
N ILE A 3 8.36 3.64 7.51
CA ILE A 3 8.22 3.42 6.07
C ILE A 3 9.51 3.90 5.42
N THR A 4 10.18 3.00 4.70
CA THR A 4 11.47 3.25 4.05
C THR A 4 11.30 3.80 2.64
N GLY A 5 10.12 3.62 2.04
CA GLY A 5 9.76 4.19 0.76
C GLY A 5 8.40 3.72 0.27
N THR A 6 8.02 4.14 -0.93
CA THR A 6 6.79 3.72 -1.60
C THR A 6 7.09 3.28 -3.02
N HIS A 7 6.30 2.33 -3.53
CA HIS A 7 6.44 1.82 -4.88
C HIS A 7 5.05 1.63 -5.50
N ILE A 8 4.84 2.17 -6.70
CA ILE A 8 3.58 1.99 -7.42
C ILE A 8 3.78 0.93 -8.49
N ARG A 9 2.92 -0.08 -8.49
CA ARG A 9 2.89 -1.15 -9.48
C ARG A 9 1.53 -1.20 -10.17
N THR A 10 1.54 -1.36 -11.48
CA THR A 10 0.32 -1.65 -12.24
C THR A 10 0.18 -3.18 -12.37
N LEU A 11 -0.99 -3.71 -12.02
CA LEU A 11 -1.33 -5.12 -12.19
C LEU A 11 -1.67 -5.41 -13.65
N ASN A 12 -1.70 -6.70 -14.00
CA ASN A 12 -2.08 -7.14 -15.35
C ASN A 12 -3.54 -6.75 -15.71
N THR A 13 -4.38 -6.47 -14.71
CA THR A 13 -5.75 -5.97 -14.87
C THR A 13 -5.80 -4.49 -15.24
N GLY A 14 -4.69 -3.76 -15.12
CA GLY A 14 -4.62 -2.30 -15.28
C GLY A 14 -4.76 -1.53 -13.96
N ASP A 15 -5.14 -2.21 -12.88
CA ASP A 15 -5.28 -1.60 -11.55
C ASP A 15 -3.93 -1.21 -10.97
N LYS A 16 -3.89 -0.12 -10.21
CA LYS A 16 -2.67 0.39 -9.60
C LYS A 16 -2.63 0.10 -8.11
N VAL A 17 -1.51 -0.47 -7.68
CA VAL A 17 -1.24 -0.83 -6.30
C VAL A 17 -0.12 0.06 -5.76
N LEU A 18 -0.39 0.75 -4.66
CA LEU A 18 0.63 1.40 -3.85
C LEU A 18 1.19 0.40 -2.84
N ILE A 19 2.49 0.15 -2.91
CA ILE A 19 3.21 -0.72 -2.01
C ILE A 19 4.03 0.18 -1.08
N LEU A 20 3.68 0.18 0.20
CA LEU A 20 4.47 0.83 1.23
C LEU A 20 5.60 -0.11 1.66
N LEU A 21 6.84 0.33 1.53
CA LEU A 21 8.02 -0.45 1.88
C LEU A 21 8.33 -0.26 3.37
N ALA A 22 8.31 -1.36 4.10
CA ALA A 22 8.82 -1.48 5.46
C ALA A 22 10.29 -1.91 5.42
N GLU A 23 10.96 -1.75 6.57
CA GLU A 23 12.37 -2.09 6.73
C GLU A 23 12.65 -3.59 6.59
N ASN A 24 11.73 -4.44 7.04
CA ASN A 24 11.89 -5.89 7.02
C ASN A 24 10.52 -6.58 7.05
N LYS A 25 10.53 -7.92 6.99
CA LYS A 25 9.33 -8.76 6.99
C LYS A 25 8.45 -8.60 8.23
N GLU A 26 9.03 -8.38 9.42
CA GLU A 26 8.23 -8.20 10.64
C GLU A 26 7.49 -6.86 10.64
N GLU A 27 8.19 -5.78 10.26
CA GLU A 27 7.58 -4.46 10.12
C GLU A 27 6.55 -4.44 8.98
N GLN A 28 6.79 -5.20 7.90
CA GLN A 28 5.83 -5.38 6.81
C GLN A 28 4.50 -5.99 7.30
N LYS A 29 4.54 -7.00 8.18
CA LYS A 29 3.33 -7.58 8.78
C LYS A 29 2.59 -6.59 9.67
N LYS A 30 3.31 -5.83 10.50
CA LYS A 30 2.72 -4.80 11.37
C LYS A 30 2.06 -3.70 10.52
N LEU A 31 2.73 -3.27 9.46
CA LEU A 31 2.22 -2.30 8.50
C LEU A 31 0.98 -2.80 7.78
N HIS A 32 0.97 -4.05 7.30
CA HIS A 32 -0.20 -4.65 6.68
C HIS A 32 -1.40 -4.70 7.63
N HIS A 33 -1.17 -5.12 8.88
CA HIS A 33 -2.21 -5.16 9.90
C HIS A 33 -2.76 -3.77 10.26
N TYR A 34 -1.87 -2.78 10.39
CA TYR A 34 -2.26 -1.39 10.57
C TYR A 34 -3.10 -0.87 9.40
N LEU A 35 -2.70 -1.19 8.17
CA LEU A 35 -3.43 -0.83 6.95
C LEU A 35 -4.84 -1.47 6.90
N LEU A 36 -5.01 -2.65 7.49
CA LEU A 36 -6.31 -3.33 7.56
C LEU A 36 -7.24 -2.68 8.59
N ILE A 37 -6.74 -2.37 9.79
CA ILE A 37 -7.59 -1.96 10.91
C ILE A 37 -7.87 -0.45 10.90
N ASP A 38 -6.83 0.38 10.82
CA ASP A 38 -6.90 1.76 11.31
C ASP A 38 -6.41 2.80 10.28
N ALA A 39 -5.95 2.36 9.12
CA ALA A 39 -5.45 3.25 8.08
C ALA A 39 -6.57 3.90 7.24
N TYR A 40 -7.75 4.16 7.82
CA TYR A 40 -8.83 4.83 7.11
C TYR A 40 -8.42 6.24 6.66
N GLN A 41 -7.88 7.03 7.61
CA GLN A 41 -7.35 8.37 7.35
C GLN A 41 -6.24 8.32 6.28
N PHE A 42 -5.30 7.39 6.43
CA PHE A 42 -4.21 7.21 5.48
C PHE A 42 -4.69 6.83 4.07
N LYS A 43 -5.70 5.95 3.95
CA LYS A 43 -6.31 5.59 2.66
C LYS A 43 -7.00 6.79 2.02
N GLN A 44 -7.60 7.67 2.82
CA GLN A 44 -8.19 8.91 2.33
C GLN A 44 -7.10 9.86 1.80
N ASP A 45 -6.05 10.09 2.59
CA ASP A 45 -4.92 10.95 2.18
C ASP A 45 -4.28 10.44 0.87
N VAL A 46 -4.06 9.12 0.75
CA VAL A 46 -3.52 8.51 -0.48
C VAL A 46 -4.48 8.65 -1.65
N ALA A 47 -5.79 8.53 -1.44
CA ALA A 47 -6.78 8.71 -2.50
C ALA A 47 -6.83 10.16 -3.01
N GLU A 48 -6.60 11.14 -2.14
CA GLU A 48 -6.56 12.56 -2.48
C GLU A 48 -5.24 12.95 -3.17
N ASP A 49 -4.09 12.54 -2.64
CA ASP A 49 -2.77 12.88 -3.19
C ASP A 49 -2.40 12.06 -4.43
N ILE A 50 -2.86 10.80 -4.49
CA ILE A 50 -2.53 9.86 -5.57
C ILE A 50 -3.83 9.27 -6.14
N PRO A 51 -4.62 10.06 -6.90
CA PRO A 51 -5.97 9.70 -7.35
C PRO A 51 -6.03 8.54 -8.37
N LYS A 52 -4.91 7.87 -8.63
CA LYS A 52 -4.81 6.75 -9.56
C LYS A 52 -4.31 5.49 -8.84
N VAL A 53 -4.60 5.29 -7.56
CA VAL A 53 -4.28 4.06 -6.85
C VAL A 53 -5.57 3.39 -6.44
N ASP A 54 -5.75 2.15 -6.87
CA ASP A 54 -6.94 1.34 -6.59
C ASP A 54 -6.75 0.51 -5.31
N PHE A 55 -5.51 0.09 -5.03
CA PHE A 55 -5.18 -0.78 -3.90
C PHE A 55 -3.94 -0.31 -3.15
N ILE A 56 -3.87 -0.66 -1.87
CA ILE A 56 -2.69 -0.50 -1.04
C ILE A 56 -2.24 -1.84 -0.47
N SER A 57 -0.92 -2.02 -0.37
CA SER A 57 -0.32 -3.16 0.31
C SER A 57 0.96 -2.75 1.03
N ALA A 58 1.41 -3.61 1.94
CA ALA A 58 2.69 -3.50 2.60
C ALA A 58 3.70 -4.46 1.98
N GLY A 59 4.89 -3.97 1.71
CA GLY A 59 6.02 -4.76 1.23
C GLY A 59 7.31 -4.45 1.98
N TYR A 60 8.38 -5.14 1.64
CA TYR A 60 9.75 -4.86 2.05
C TYR A 60 10.69 -5.22 0.90
N LYS A 61 11.92 -4.72 0.95
CA LYS A 61 12.97 -5.14 0.04
C LYS A 61 13.75 -6.30 0.67
N ASP A 62 13.92 -7.36 -0.10
CA ASP A 62 14.81 -8.46 0.24
C ASP A 62 16.28 -8.07 0.03
N GLU A 63 17.23 -8.93 0.41
CA GLU A 63 18.68 -8.74 0.22
C GLU A 63 19.05 -8.55 -1.26
N ASP A 64 18.24 -9.08 -2.18
CA ASP A 64 18.36 -8.91 -3.63
C ASP A 64 17.75 -7.59 -4.16
N ASP A 65 17.35 -6.66 -3.29
CA ASP A 65 16.60 -5.43 -3.64
C ASP A 65 15.22 -5.70 -4.28
N LYS A 66 14.76 -6.96 -4.25
CA LYS A 66 13.45 -7.37 -4.78
C LYS A 66 12.34 -6.95 -3.82
N ILE A 67 11.30 -6.34 -4.37
CA ILE A 67 10.12 -5.94 -3.58
C ILE A 67 9.22 -7.16 -3.34
N ILE A 68 9.16 -7.61 -2.09
CA ILE A 68 8.23 -8.63 -1.63
C ILE A 68 7.09 -7.92 -0.92
N TYR A 69 5.86 -8.15 -1.36
CA TYR A 69 4.67 -7.51 -0.80
C TYR A 69 3.53 -8.50 -0.58
N ASP A 70 2.60 -8.12 0.30
CA ASP A 70 1.45 -8.95 0.59
C ASP A 70 0.47 -8.95 -0.59
N ARG A 71 0.03 -10.15 -0.99
CA ARG A 71 -0.97 -10.32 -2.06
C ARG A 71 -2.39 -10.03 -1.57
N ASN A 72 -2.60 -9.94 -0.27
CA ASN A 72 -3.84 -9.45 0.32
C ASN A 72 -3.89 -7.93 0.14
N LEU A 73 -4.19 -7.53 -1.08
CA LEU A 73 -4.37 -6.13 -1.46
C LEU A 73 -5.55 -5.56 -0.69
N ILE A 74 -5.36 -4.37 -0.15
CA ILE A 74 -6.38 -3.65 0.60
C ILE A 74 -6.95 -2.62 -0.37
N GLU A 75 -8.24 -2.72 -0.65
CA GLU A 75 -8.91 -1.75 -1.50
C GLU A 75 -8.84 -0.37 -0.87
N ILE A 76 -8.42 0.61 -1.69
CA ILE A 76 -8.59 2.01 -1.32
C ILE A 76 -10.04 2.33 -1.66
N PRO A 77 -10.84 2.81 -0.69
CA PRO A 77 -12.17 3.28 -1.01
C PRO A 77 -12.05 4.34 -2.09
N LYS A 78 -12.75 4.13 -3.22
CA LYS A 78 -12.87 5.16 -4.26
C LYS A 78 -13.74 6.26 -3.66
N TRP A 79 -13.10 7.18 -2.93
CA TRP A 79 -13.76 8.34 -2.33
C TRP A 79 -14.33 9.33 -3.36
N PHE A 80 -14.15 9.02 -4.64
CA PHE A 80 -14.68 9.76 -5.75
C PHE A 80 -16.18 9.49 -5.96
N GLU A 81 -17.01 9.89 -4.98
CA GLU A 81 -18.37 10.45 -5.15
C GLU A 81 -18.82 11.18 -3.87
N LYS A 82 -18.00 12.07 -3.30
CA LYS A 82 -18.47 13.07 -2.33
C LYS A 82 -17.96 14.49 -2.63
N ASN A 83 -18.42 14.99 -3.79
CA ASN A 83 -19.02 16.31 -4.05
C ASN A 83 -18.76 16.75 -5.49
#